data_AF-A0A0G4B3F1-F1
#
_entry.id   AF-A0A0G4B3F1-F1
#
_cell.length_a   1.000
_cell.length_b   1.000
_cell.length_c   1.000
_cell.angle_alpha   90.00
_cell.angle_beta   90.00
_cell.angle_gamma   90.00
#
_symmetry.space_group_name_H-M   'P 1'
#
loop_
_entity.id
_entity.type
_entity.pdbx_description
1 polymer ?
#
loop_
_entity_poly.entity_id
_entity_poly.type
_entity_poly.pdbx_seq_one_letter_code
_entity_poly.pdbx_strand_id
1 'polypeptide(L)'
;MQTENLIKKFGKQNVPEIRPGDTIKVHFKITEGNKTRIQIFEGMCIGLKHGKGLDGSVKVRKISSGIGVERTFPLHSPLITKFEKVKSVKVSRAKLYFLRDLIGKKKKRKSEIKSYGLWEEAMGEEEVAKIEAEKAKLAEAKAAQKAEEEAKLKDKFEQAVASHIEEATEEKPAETPEAK
;
A
#
# COMPACT_ATOMS: atom_id res chain seq x y z
N MET A 1 -3.97 -35.17 8.95
CA MET A 1 -5.19 -34.31 8.91
C MET A 1 -5.20 -33.14 9.90
N GLN A 2 -4.34 -33.07 10.94
CA GLN A 2 -4.31 -31.89 11.84
C GLN A 2 -3.49 -30.69 11.28
N THR A 3 -2.44 -30.96 10.51
CA THR A 3 -1.52 -29.95 9.97
C THR A 3 -2.15 -29.08 8.88
N GLU A 4 -2.98 -29.66 8.02
CA GLU A 4 -3.69 -28.95 6.95
C GLU A 4 -4.71 -27.93 7.49
N ASN A 5 -5.39 -28.27 8.60
CA ASN A 5 -6.33 -27.37 9.26
C ASN A 5 -5.62 -26.15 9.87
N LEU A 6 -4.41 -26.33 10.41
CA LEU A 6 -3.58 -25.24 10.92
C LEU A 6 -3.08 -24.32 9.79
N ILE A 7 -2.72 -24.90 8.64
CA ILE A 7 -2.33 -24.13 7.45
C ILE A 7 -3.50 -23.29 6.93
N LYS A 8 -4.72 -23.84 6.90
CA LYS A 8 -5.91 -23.05 6.53
C LYS A 8 -6.19 -21.91 7.51
N LYS A 9 -5.96 -22.13 8.82
CA LYS A 9 -6.27 -21.15 9.87
C LYS A 9 -5.24 -20.01 9.96
N PHE A 10 -3.95 -20.32 9.85
CA PHE A 10 -2.87 -19.34 10.08
C PHE A 10 -2.02 -19.04 8.84
N GLY A 11 -2.15 -19.84 7.78
CA GLY A 11 -1.40 -19.67 6.54
C GLY A 11 -1.99 -18.55 5.68
N LYS A 12 -1.11 -17.67 5.21
CA LYS A 12 -1.43 -16.76 4.10
C LYS A 12 -1.66 -17.55 2.82
N GLN A 13 -2.78 -17.31 2.16
CA GLN A 13 -3.17 -18.01 0.93
C GLN A 13 -2.47 -17.44 -0.31
N ASN A 14 -2.19 -16.12 -0.34
CA ASN A 14 -1.60 -15.44 -1.50
C ASN A 14 -0.07 -15.31 -1.39
N VAL A 15 0.62 -16.43 -1.19
CA VAL A 15 2.09 -16.46 -1.23
C VAL A 15 2.53 -16.93 -2.62
N PRO A 16 3.27 -16.10 -3.39
CA PRO A 16 3.72 -16.51 -4.72
C PRO A 16 4.70 -17.69 -4.62
N GLU A 17 4.78 -18.49 -5.68
CA GLU A 17 5.73 -19.60 -5.73
C GLU A 17 7.16 -19.06 -5.89
N ILE A 18 7.88 -19.03 -4.77
CA ILE A 18 9.25 -18.57 -4.70
C ILE A 18 10.20 -19.75 -4.86
N ARG A 19 11.19 -19.60 -5.74
CA ARG A 19 12.28 -20.57 -5.91
C ARG A 19 13.64 -19.93 -5.63
N PRO A 20 14.63 -20.73 -5.20
CA PRO A 20 16.01 -20.27 -5.11
C PRO A 20 16.47 -19.69 -6.45
N GLY A 21 17.15 -18.55 -6.43
CA GLY A 21 17.56 -17.82 -7.64
C GLY A 21 16.60 -16.73 -8.10
N ASP A 22 15.39 -16.66 -7.53
CA ASP A 22 14.48 -15.55 -7.78
C ASP A 22 14.95 -14.27 -7.07
N THR A 23 14.77 -13.12 -7.72
CA THR A 23 14.90 -11.79 -7.11
C THR A 23 13.52 -11.31 -6.68
N ILE A 24 13.41 -10.96 -5.41
CA ILE A 24 12.14 -10.73 -4.72
C ILE A 24 12.23 -9.42 -3.95
N LYS A 25 11.17 -8.64 -3.99
CA LYS A 25 10.92 -7.52 -3.09
C LYS A 25 10.01 -7.99 -1.97
N VAL A 26 10.49 -7.91 -0.74
CA VAL A 26 9.72 -8.22 0.46
C VAL A 26 9.26 -6.91 1.08
N HIS A 27 7.95 -6.71 1.15
CA HIS A 27 7.36 -5.55 1.82
C HIS A 27 7.19 -5.87 3.30
N PHE A 28 8.07 -5.30 4.12
CA PHE A 28 8.13 -5.56 5.55
C PHE A 28 7.62 -4.36 6.34
N LYS A 29 6.64 -4.59 7.21
CA LYS A 29 6.11 -3.57 8.12
C LYS A 29 7.07 -3.40 9.30
N ILE A 30 7.54 -2.18 9.50
CA ILE A 30 8.38 -1.80 10.63
C ILE A 30 7.59 -0.81 11.48
N THR A 31 7.55 -1.07 12.78
CA THR A 31 6.98 -0.18 13.79
C THR A 31 8.13 0.46 14.58
N GLU A 32 8.31 1.77 14.41
CA GLU A 32 9.30 2.56 15.15
C GLU A 32 8.52 3.49 16.10
N GLY A 33 8.43 3.10 17.37
CA GLY A 33 7.59 3.78 18.36
C GLY A 33 6.12 3.78 17.93
N ASN A 34 5.56 4.96 17.70
CA ASN A 34 4.16 5.15 17.30
C ASN A 34 3.92 5.16 15.78
N LYS A 35 4.98 5.17 14.96
CA LYS A 35 4.87 5.25 13.50
C LYS A 35 5.09 3.88 12.87
N THR A 36 4.25 3.55 11.89
CA THR A 36 4.41 2.33 11.10
C THR A 36 4.74 2.71 9.65
N ARG A 37 5.73 2.03 9.07
CA ARG A 37 6.10 2.19 7.66
C ARG A 37 6.38 0.84 7.02
N ILE A 38 6.23 0.77 5.70
CA ILE A 38 6.56 -0.41 4.92
C ILE A 38 7.95 -0.19 4.32
N GLN A 39 8.92 -0.98 4.75
CA GLN A 39 10.25 -1.03 4.16
C GLN A 39 10.30 -2.14 3.12
N ILE A 40 10.86 -1.84 1.95
CA ILE A 40 11.03 -2.81 0.87
C ILE A 40 12.45 -3.38 0.94
N PHE A 41 12.56 -4.69 1.10
CA PHE A 41 13.82 -5.42 1.01
C PHE A 41 13.89 -6.19 -0.30
N GLU A 42 14.64 -5.65 -1.26
CA GLU A 42 14.88 -6.30 -2.55
C GLU A 42 16.18 -7.10 -2.54
N GLY A 43 16.11 -8.39 -2.87
CA GLY A 43 17.30 -9.21 -3.01
C GLY A 43 17.02 -10.57 -3.64
N MET A 44 18.08 -11.36 -3.81
CA MET A 44 17.97 -12.70 -4.38
C MET A 44 17.70 -13.73 -3.30
N CYS A 45 16.74 -14.60 -3.54
CA CYS A 45 16.48 -15.78 -2.74
C CYS A 45 17.64 -16.76 -2.85
N ILE A 46 18.31 -17.02 -1.73
CA ILE A 46 19.42 -17.97 -1.64
C ILE A 46 18.98 -19.34 -1.12
N GLY A 47 17.77 -19.47 -0.58
CA GLY A 47 17.25 -20.75 -0.14
C GLY A 47 15.87 -20.62 0.51
N LEU A 48 15.09 -21.69 0.41
CA LEU A 48 13.83 -21.87 1.10
C LEU A 48 13.97 -22.97 2.15
N LYS A 49 13.33 -22.76 3.30
CA LYS A 49 13.12 -23.75 4.35
C LYS A 49 11.64 -24.13 4.34
N HIS A 50 11.34 -25.41 4.45
CA HIS A 50 9.99 -26.00 4.57
C HIS A 50 8.93 -25.65 3.50
N GLY A 51 9.26 -24.86 2.47
CA GLY A 51 8.50 -24.75 1.22
C GLY A 51 7.04 -24.31 1.41
N LYS A 52 6.15 -25.30 1.57
CA LYS A 52 4.70 -25.16 1.73
C LYS A 52 4.20 -25.32 3.18
N GLY A 53 5.09 -25.59 4.13
CA GLY A 53 4.76 -25.70 5.56
C GLY A 53 4.48 -24.35 6.20
N LEU A 54 3.75 -24.35 7.31
CA LEU A 54 3.45 -23.13 8.09
C LEU A 54 4.74 -22.46 8.62
N ASP A 55 5.78 -23.26 8.87
CA ASP A 55 7.12 -22.87 9.28
C ASP A 55 8.04 -22.54 8.09
N GLY A 56 7.45 -22.38 6.90
CA GLY A 56 8.12 -21.99 5.68
C GLY A 56 8.82 -20.65 5.82
N SER A 57 10.10 -20.58 5.41
CA SER A 57 10.85 -19.33 5.41
C SER A 57 11.77 -19.20 4.20
N VAL A 58 11.99 -17.95 3.79
CA VAL A 58 12.80 -17.57 2.63
C VAL A 58 14.01 -16.81 3.13
N LYS A 59 15.20 -17.20 2.67
CA LYS A 59 16.44 -16.46 2.91
C LYS A 59 16.74 -15.59 1.69
N VAL A 60 16.80 -14.28 1.90
CA VAL A 60 17.04 -13.28 0.85
C VAL A 60 18.37 -12.58 1.12
N ARG A 61 19.23 -12.49 0.09
CA ARG A 61 20.53 -11.84 0.12
C ARG A 61 20.54 -10.63 -0.81
N LYS A 62 20.92 -9.47 -0.27
CA LYS A 62 21.19 -8.22 -1.01
C LYS A 62 22.63 -7.78 -0.72
N ILE A 63 23.24 -7.04 -1.63
CA ILE A 63 24.44 -6.23 -1.30
C ILE A 63 23.94 -4.80 -1.18
N SER A 64 24.07 -4.21 0.01
CA SER A 64 23.68 -2.82 0.29
C SER A 64 24.93 -2.07 0.72
N SER A 65 25.26 -0.98 0.03
CA SER A 65 26.41 -0.13 0.36
C SER A 65 27.72 -0.92 0.52
N GLY A 66 27.97 -1.88 -0.38
CA GLY A 66 29.16 -2.74 -0.35
C GLY A 66 29.12 -3.89 0.67
N ILE A 67 28.15 -3.91 1.58
CA ILE A 67 28.00 -4.94 2.62
C ILE A 67 26.93 -5.96 2.21
N GLY A 68 27.25 -7.25 2.34
CA GLY A 68 26.29 -8.33 2.10
C GLY A 68 25.30 -8.47 3.26
N VAL A 69 24.03 -8.16 3.02
CA VAL A 69 22.95 -8.29 4.01
C VAL A 69 22.09 -9.49 3.66
N GLU A 70 21.92 -10.39 4.63
CA GLU A 70 21.00 -11.53 4.54
C GLU A 70 19.89 -11.38 5.57
N ARG A 71 18.64 -11.60 5.14
CA ARG A 71 17.49 -11.66 6.04
C ARG A 71 16.69 -12.93 5.77
N THR A 72 16.18 -13.52 6.84
CA THR A 72 15.27 -14.67 6.76
C THR A 72 13.85 -14.18 7.05
N PHE A 73 12.93 -14.45 6.14
CA PHE A 73 11.54 -14.02 6.23
C PHE A 73 10.62 -15.25 6.32
N PRO A 74 9.79 -15.39 7.37
CA PRO A 74 8.77 -16.43 7.40
C PRO A 74 7.65 -16.11 6.39
N LEU A 75 7.22 -17.08 5.60
CA LEU A 75 6.25 -16.88 4.51
C LEU A 75 4.89 -16.39 5.00
N HIS A 76 4.45 -16.88 6.16
CA HIS A 76 3.14 -16.58 6.72
C HIS A 76 3.18 -15.54 7.84
N SER A 77 4.29 -14.80 7.98
CA SER A 77 4.40 -13.76 9.03
C SER A 77 3.41 -12.60 8.79
N PRO A 78 2.72 -12.09 9.83
CA PRO A 78 1.83 -10.94 9.71
C PRO A 78 2.59 -9.62 9.46
N LEU A 79 3.88 -9.58 9.78
CA LEU A 79 4.73 -8.40 9.56
C LEU A 79 5.02 -8.17 8.07
N ILE A 80 4.83 -9.17 7.22
CA ILE A 80 5.07 -9.06 5.79
C ILE A 80 3.76 -8.67 5.09
N THR A 81 3.73 -7.58 4.35
CA THR A 81 2.54 -7.19 3.61
C THR A 81 2.39 -8.02 2.34
N LYS A 82 3.43 -8.05 1.50
CA LYS A 82 3.43 -8.78 0.23
C LYS A 82 4.83 -9.25 -0.17
N PHE A 83 4.86 -10.31 -0.98
CA PHE A 83 6.05 -10.75 -1.71
C PHE A 83 5.85 -10.44 -3.19
N GLU A 84 6.75 -9.68 -3.79
CA GLU A 84 6.73 -9.37 -5.22
C GLU A 84 7.94 -10.03 -5.89
N LYS A 85 7.68 -10.88 -6.89
CA LYS A 85 8.72 -11.54 -7.69
C LYS A 85 9.08 -10.64 -8.86
N VAL A 86 10.33 -10.20 -8.92
CA VAL A 86 10.81 -9.25 -9.93
C VAL A 86 11.47 -9.97 -11.10
N LYS A 87 12.32 -10.95 -10.79
CA LYS A 87 13.13 -11.66 -11.80
C LYS A 87 13.34 -13.10 -11.36
N SER A 88 13.28 -14.03 -12.30
CA SER A 88 13.66 -15.42 -12.05
C SER A 88 14.94 -15.76 -12.80
N VAL A 89 15.81 -16.54 -12.15
CA VAL A 89 17.04 -17.07 -12.74
C VAL A 89 17.06 -18.57 -12.50
N LYS A 90 17.22 -19.36 -13.57
CA LYS A 90 17.35 -20.81 -13.45
C LYS A 90 18.63 -21.16 -12.68
N VAL A 91 18.50 -22.01 -11.65
CA VAL A 91 19.61 -22.51 -10.83
C VAL A 91 19.51 -24.00 -10.65
N SER A 92 20.66 -24.66 -10.53
CA SER A 92 20.73 -26.11 -10.33
C SER A 92 20.76 -26.52 -8.86
N ARG A 93 21.11 -25.60 -7.94
CA ARG A 93 21.22 -25.88 -6.50
C ARG A 93 20.02 -25.31 -5.74
N ALA A 94 19.47 -26.09 -4.81
CA ALA A 94 18.38 -25.66 -3.92
C ALA A 94 18.81 -24.60 -2.89
N LYS A 95 20.10 -24.58 -2.51
CA LYS A 95 20.68 -23.58 -1.60
C LYS A 95 21.89 -22.94 -2.27
N LEU A 96 21.86 -21.62 -2.41
CA LEU A 96 22.86 -20.81 -3.10
C LEU A 96 23.83 -20.14 -2.10
N TYR A 97 24.21 -20.84 -1.04
CA TYR A 97 25.09 -20.29 0.01
C TYR A 97 26.48 -19.94 -0.50
N PHE A 98 26.95 -20.61 -1.54
CA PHE A 98 28.20 -20.30 -2.23
C PHE A 98 28.27 -18.85 -2.76
N LEU A 99 27.14 -18.15 -2.89
CA LEU A 99 27.11 -16.72 -3.26
C LEU A 99 27.62 -15.78 -2.14
N ARG A 100 27.98 -16.32 -0.98
CA ARG A 100 28.64 -15.59 0.10
C ARG A 100 30.10 -15.35 -0.22
N ASP A 101 30.76 -16.37 -0.75
CA ASP A 101 32.20 -16.38 -1.01
C ASP A 101 32.54 -15.82 -2.40
N LEU A 102 31.54 -15.69 -3.28
CA LEU A 102 31.71 -15.14 -4.62
C LEU A 102 31.72 -13.60 -4.61
N ILE A 103 32.88 -13.03 -4.89
CA ILE A 103 33.09 -11.59 -5.09
C ILE A 103 33.08 -11.25 -6.60
N GLY A 104 32.39 -10.17 -6.98
CA GLY A 104 32.48 -9.56 -8.30
C GLY A 104 31.89 -10.37 -9.47
N LYS A 105 32.60 -10.38 -10.62
CA LYS A 105 32.14 -10.92 -11.92
C LYS A 105 31.83 -12.43 -11.90
N LYS A 106 32.38 -13.18 -10.94
CA LYS A 106 32.11 -14.63 -10.75
C LYS A 106 30.67 -14.93 -10.32
N LYS A 107 29.90 -13.92 -9.87
CA LYS A 107 28.50 -14.06 -9.46
C LYS A 107 27.52 -14.04 -10.64
N LYS A 108 27.91 -13.50 -11.80
CA LYS A 108 27.06 -13.45 -13.00
C LYS A 108 26.98 -14.84 -13.63
N ARG A 109 25.89 -15.57 -13.36
CA ARG A 109 25.53 -16.75 -14.16
C ARG A 109 24.98 -16.29 -15.50
N LYS A 110 25.52 -16.83 -16.61
CA LYS A 110 24.86 -16.83 -17.91
C LYS A 110 23.65 -17.76 -17.82
N SER A 111 22.46 -17.25 -17.52
CA SER A 111 21.24 -18.03 -17.73
C SER A 111 20.08 -17.14 -18.14
N GLU A 112 19.21 -17.70 -18.98
CA GLU A 112 18.01 -17.09 -19.54
C GLU A 112 17.22 -16.35 -18.47
N ILE A 113 17.06 -15.04 -18.69
CA ILE A 113 16.28 -14.17 -17.83
C ILE A 113 14.82 -14.39 -18.23
N LYS A 114 14.10 -15.23 -17.49
CA LYS A 114 12.64 -15.21 -17.56
C LYS A 114 12.16 -14.04 -16.72
N SER A 115 11.84 -12.93 -17.37
CA SER A 115 11.10 -11.83 -16.77
C SER A 115 9.70 -12.34 -16.45
N TYR A 116 9.42 -12.57 -15.17
CA TYR A 116 8.04 -12.75 -14.72
C TYR A 116 7.54 -11.36 -14.33
N GLY A 117 6.54 -10.88 -15.07
CA GLY A 117 5.87 -9.62 -14.80
C GLY A 117 5.20 -9.63 -13.42
N LEU A 118 4.86 -8.42 -12.97
CA LEU A 118 4.05 -8.14 -11.79
C LEU A 118 2.95 -9.19 -11.65
N TRP A 119 2.86 -9.80 -10.47
CA TRP A 119 1.62 -10.44 -10.03
C TRP A 119 0.70 -9.29 -9.62
N GLU A 120 0.02 -8.69 -10.61
CA GLU A 120 -1.25 -8.02 -10.35
C GLU A 120 -2.25 -9.12 -10.05
N GLU A 121 -2.76 -9.15 -8.82
CA GLU A 121 -3.96 -9.92 -8.54
C GLU A 121 -5.08 -9.32 -9.39
N ALA A 122 -5.66 -10.11 -10.29
CA ALA A 122 -6.85 -9.73 -11.06
C ALA A 122 -8.08 -9.43 -10.17
N MET A 123 -7.98 -9.61 -8.84
CA MET A 123 -8.98 -9.12 -7.87
C MET A 123 -8.72 -7.68 -7.41
N GLY A 124 -7.51 -7.15 -7.58
CA GLY A 124 -7.15 -5.79 -7.16
C GLY A 124 -7.71 -4.73 -8.09
N GLU A 125 -7.78 -4.97 -9.40
CA GLU A 125 -8.35 -3.99 -10.34
C GLU A 125 -9.86 -3.84 -10.17
N GLU A 126 -10.58 -4.94 -9.96
CA GLU A 126 -12.02 -4.88 -9.70
C GLU A 126 -12.35 -4.28 -8.33
N GLU A 127 -11.56 -4.56 -7.29
CA GLU A 127 -11.74 -3.94 -5.97
C GLU A 127 -11.35 -2.46 -5.96
N VAL A 128 -10.27 -2.07 -6.65
CA VAL A 128 -9.86 -0.67 -6.79
C VAL A 128 -10.88 0.12 -7.62
N ALA A 129 -11.42 -0.45 -8.71
CA ALA A 129 -12.48 0.17 -9.49
C ALA A 129 -13.79 0.33 -8.69
N LYS A 130 -14.16 -0.66 -7.85
CA LYS A 130 -15.29 -0.55 -6.92
C LYS A 130 -15.06 0.55 -5.88
N ILE A 131 -13.85 0.63 -5.31
CA ILE A 131 -13.45 1.66 -4.34
C ILE A 131 -13.43 3.05 -4.99
N GLU A 132 -12.95 3.18 -6.23
CA GLU A 132 -12.93 4.46 -6.97
C GLU A 132 -14.33 4.91 -7.37
N ALA A 133 -15.20 3.97 -7.79
CA ALA A 133 -16.61 4.26 -8.06
C ALA A 133 -17.39 4.62 -6.78
N GLU A 134 -17.11 3.96 -5.65
CA GLU A 134 -17.71 4.28 -4.35
C GLU A 134 -17.22 5.63 -3.82
N LYS A 135 -15.93 5.95 -4.00
CA LYS A 135 -15.37 7.26 -3.67
C LYS A 135 -15.89 8.37 -4.58
N ALA A 136 -16.10 8.12 -5.87
CA ALA A 136 -16.71 9.08 -6.79
C ALA A 136 -18.16 9.37 -6.40
N LYS A 137 -18.96 8.34 -6.09
CA LYS A 137 -20.33 8.51 -5.57
C LYS A 137 -20.35 9.25 -4.22
N LEU A 138 -19.40 8.96 -3.33
CA LEU A 138 -19.27 9.68 -2.06
C LEU A 138 -18.84 11.14 -2.27
N ALA A 139 -18.00 11.42 -3.27
CA ALA A 139 -17.56 12.77 -3.62
C ALA A 139 -18.70 13.58 -4.26
N GLU A 140 -19.48 12.98 -5.15
CA GLU A 140 -20.70 13.59 -5.73
C GLU A 140 -21.76 13.82 -4.65
N ALA A 141 -21.97 12.87 -3.74
CA ALA A 141 -22.88 13.03 -2.60
C ALA A 141 -22.39 14.13 -1.63
N LYS A 142 -21.08 14.22 -1.37
CA LYS A 142 -20.49 15.29 -0.56
C LYS A 142 -20.50 16.64 -1.27
N ALA A 143 -20.39 16.67 -2.60
CA ALA A 143 -20.51 17.89 -3.40
C ALA A 143 -21.96 18.39 -3.46
N ALA A 144 -22.93 17.49 -3.58
CA ALA A 144 -24.35 17.82 -3.50
C ALA A 144 -24.76 18.29 -2.09
N GLN A 145 -24.24 17.64 -1.04
CA GLN A 145 -24.45 18.09 0.35
C GLN A 145 -23.82 19.45 0.60
N LYS A 146 -22.61 19.71 0.08
CA LYS A 146 -21.98 21.03 0.17
C LYS A 146 -22.70 22.09 -0.64
N ALA A 147 -23.24 21.77 -1.82
CA ALA A 147 -24.03 22.70 -2.62
C ALA A 147 -25.37 23.03 -1.96
N GLU A 148 -26.05 22.05 -1.35
CA GLU A 148 -27.24 22.29 -0.54
C GLU A 148 -26.94 23.07 0.74
N GLU A 149 -25.79 22.83 1.37
CA GLU A 149 -25.35 23.56 2.56
C GLU A 149 -24.97 25.01 2.20
N GLU A 150 -24.32 25.24 1.06
CA GLU A 150 -24.02 26.58 0.54
C GLU A 150 -25.28 27.32 0.08
N ALA A 151 -26.29 26.63 -0.48
CA ALA A 151 -27.59 27.22 -0.79
C ALA A 151 -28.33 27.62 0.49
N LYS A 152 -28.36 26.75 1.50
CA LYS A 152 -28.95 27.05 2.83
C LYS A 152 -28.20 28.18 3.55
N LEU A 153 -26.89 28.34 3.31
CA LEU A 153 -26.10 29.44 3.86
C LEU A 153 -26.39 30.77 3.15
N LYS A 154 -26.64 30.74 1.83
CA LYS A 154 -27.06 31.91 1.04
C LYS A 154 -28.47 32.37 1.40
N ASP A 155 -29.42 31.45 1.54
CA ASP A 155 -30.79 31.77 1.97
C ASP A 155 -30.81 32.36 3.39
N LYS A 156 -29.96 31.84 4.30
CA LYS A 156 -29.77 32.42 5.63
C LYS A 156 -29.07 33.78 5.59
N PHE A 157 -28.14 34.00 4.67
CA PHE A 157 -27.44 35.28 4.52
C PHE A 157 -28.38 36.35 3.94
N GLU A 158 -29.21 36.01 2.96
CA GLU A 158 -30.21 36.92 2.40
C GLU A 158 -31.30 37.28 3.42
N GLN A 159 -31.73 36.33 4.27
CA GLN A 159 -32.62 36.62 5.40
C GLN A 159 -31.97 37.51 6.47
N ALA A 160 -30.68 37.30 6.76
CA ALA A 160 -29.94 38.15 7.70
C ALA A 160 -29.69 39.57 7.16
N VAL A 161 -29.46 39.70 5.85
CA VAL A 161 -29.33 41.01 5.17
C VAL A 161 -30.68 41.70 5.09
N ALA A 162 -31.79 40.98 4.86
CA ALA A 162 -33.14 41.54 4.91
C ALA A 162 -33.51 42.02 6.32
N SER A 163 -33.19 41.27 7.38
CA SER A 163 -33.42 41.72 8.76
C SER A 163 -32.57 42.93 9.14
N HIS A 164 -31.36 43.06 8.58
CA HIS A 164 -30.51 44.25 8.81
C HIS A 164 -30.95 45.47 7.97
N ILE A 165 -31.57 45.26 6.81
CA ILE A 165 -32.18 46.34 6.03
C ILE A 165 -33.50 46.79 6.71
N GLU A 166 -34.24 45.88 7.34
CA GLU A 166 -35.42 46.23 8.14
C GLU A 166 -35.05 46.97 9.45
N GLU A 167 -33.99 46.54 10.18
CA GLU A 167 -33.44 47.30 11.33
C GLU A 167 -32.91 48.69 10.91
N ALA A 168 -32.38 48.85 9.69
CA ALA A 168 -31.96 50.15 9.17
C ALA A 168 -33.12 51.05 8.72
N THR A 169 -34.35 50.51 8.56
CA THR A 169 -35.54 51.29 8.20
C THR A 169 -36.38 51.74 9.40
N GLU A 170 -36.14 51.23 10.62
CA GLU A 170 -36.86 51.68 11.83
C GLU A 170 -36.12 52.72 12.69
N GLU A 171 -34.81 52.97 12.52
CA GLU A 171 -34.15 54.10 13.17
C GLU A 171 -33.94 55.30 12.21
N LYS A 172 -35.02 56.10 12.05
CA LYS A 172 -35.11 57.53 12.44
C LYS A 172 -36.22 58.29 11.66
N PRO A 173 -37.36 58.63 12.30
CA PRO A 173 -38.36 59.52 11.71
C PRO A 173 -37.96 61.00 11.76
N ALA A 174 -38.67 61.80 10.96
CA ALA A 174 -38.36 63.11 10.38
C ALA A 174 -38.51 64.37 11.28
N GLU A 175 -37.91 65.48 10.80
CA GLU A 175 -38.32 66.92 10.82
C GLU A 175 -37.06 67.83 10.76
N THR A 176 -36.89 68.91 9.98
CA THR A 176 -37.48 69.51 8.75
C THR A 176 -36.43 70.58 8.27
N PRO A 177 -36.48 71.05 7.02
CA PRO A 177 -35.45 71.89 6.39
C PRO A 177 -35.80 73.39 6.45
N GLU A 178 -34.81 74.30 6.54
CA GLU A 178 -34.92 75.67 5.97
C GLU A 178 -33.61 76.45 5.94
N ALA A 179 -33.43 77.19 4.83
CA ALA A 179 -32.57 78.35 4.57
C ALA A 179 -31.03 78.19 4.57
N LYS A 180 -30.39 78.29 3.40
CA LYS A 180 -30.01 79.55 2.72
C LYS A 180 -29.44 79.29 1.32
#